data_AF-A0A5D0PST1-F1
#
_entry.id   AF-A0A5D0PST1-F1
#
_cell.length_a   1.000
_cell.length_b   1.000
_cell.length_c   1.000
_cell.angle_alpha   90.00
_cell.angle_beta   90.00
_cell.angle_gamma   90.00
#
_symmetry.space_group_name_H-M   'P 1'
#
loop_
_entity.id
_entity.type
_entity.pdbx_description
1 polymer ?
#
loop_
_entity_poly.entity_id
_entity_poly.type
_entity_poly.pdbx_seq_one_letter_code
_entity_poly.pdbx_strand_id
1 'polypeptide(L)'
;MWRHIPRRSTFDAREVHVSRKIAVFLIVLGAFMIFEWVNLGFNLADGHPTSFYVVHGVLIVVNVILGAVLAVIGWRALRGSRVTDRRAAAG
;
A
#
# COMPACT_ATOMS: atom_id res chain seq x y z
N MET A 1 49.89 -9.39 -9.37
CA MET A 1 48.84 -10.41 -9.52
C MET A 1 47.66 -10.07 -8.60
N TRP A 2 46.80 -9.15 -9.02
CA TRP A 2 45.61 -8.74 -8.26
C TRP A 2 44.38 -9.14 -9.07
N ARG A 3 43.54 -9.99 -8.46
CA ARG A 3 42.37 -10.59 -9.11
C ARG A 3 41.31 -9.53 -9.36
N HIS A 4 40.79 -9.48 -10.59
CA HIS A 4 39.52 -8.83 -10.91
C HIS A 4 38.44 -9.36 -9.97
N ILE A 5 37.93 -8.50 -9.10
CA ILE A 5 36.71 -8.76 -8.35
C ILE A 5 35.55 -8.40 -9.30
N PRO A 6 34.78 -9.36 -9.83
CA PRO A 6 33.54 -9.02 -10.52
C PRO A 6 32.58 -8.45 -9.48
N ARG A 7 32.31 -7.15 -9.58
CA ARG A 7 31.21 -6.50 -8.86
C ARG A 7 29.91 -7.11 -9.38
N ARG A 8 29.42 -8.16 -8.73
CA ARG A 8 28.07 -8.66 -8.97
C ARG A 8 27.10 -7.75 -8.21
N SER A 9 26.73 -6.61 -8.81
CA SER A 9 25.57 -5.85 -8.36
C SER A 9 24.32 -6.48 -8.97
N THR A 10 23.92 -7.67 -8.51
CA THR A 10 22.72 -8.35 -9.00
C THR A 10 21.47 -8.07 -8.18
N PHE A 11 21.55 -7.19 -7.17
CA PHE A 11 20.36 -6.59 -6.59
C PHE A 11 20.14 -5.23 -7.25
N ASP A 12 19.60 -5.26 -8.47
CA ASP A 12 18.93 -4.08 -8.99
C ASP A 12 17.65 -3.89 -8.18
N ALA A 13 17.74 -3.12 -7.10
CA ALA A 13 16.60 -2.79 -6.24
C ALA A 13 15.52 -1.95 -6.98
N ARG A 14 15.71 -1.65 -8.28
CA ARG A 14 14.76 -0.90 -9.11
C ARG A 14 13.64 -1.75 -9.71
N GLU A 15 13.70 -3.07 -9.69
CA GLU A 15 12.62 -3.94 -10.17
C GLU A 15 11.76 -4.52 -9.04
N VAL A 16 11.13 -3.66 -8.24
CA VAL A 16 10.04 -4.11 -7.36
C VAL A 16 8.77 -4.27 -8.21
N HIS A 17 8.61 -5.44 -8.83
CA HIS A 17 7.40 -5.77 -9.59
C HIS A 17 6.26 -6.17 -8.65
N VAL A 18 5.28 -5.29 -8.46
CA VAL A 18 4.04 -5.60 -7.76
C VAL A 18 3.21 -6.56 -8.62
N SER A 19 3.11 -7.82 -8.20
CA SER A 19 2.29 -8.82 -8.90
C SER A 19 0.80 -8.47 -8.83
N ARG A 20 -0.01 -8.96 -9.77
CA ARG A 20 -1.47 -8.74 -9.80
C ARG A 20 -2.15 -9.17 -8.48
N LYS A 21 -1.68 -10.26 -7.86
CA LYS A 21 -2.21 -10.75 -6.57
C LYS A 21 -1.92 -9.75 -5.44
N ILE A 22 -0.68 -9.26 -5.37
CA ILE A 22 -0.29 -8.24 -4.38
C ILE A 22 -1.06 -6.94 -4.63
N ALA A 23 -1.24 -6.54 -5.87
CA ALA A 23 -2.00 -5.32 -6.21
C ALA A 23 -3.47 -5.40 -5.74
N VAL A 24 -4.15 -6.53 -5.94
CA VAL A 24 -5.50 -6.76 -5.38
C VAL A 24 -5.47 -6.74 -3.86
N PHE A 25 -4.51 -7.43 -3.24
CA PHE A 25 -4.35 -7.44 -1.80
C PHE A 25 -4.19 -6.02 -1.22
N LEU A 26 -3.36 -5.18 -1.84
CA LEU A 26 -3.16 -3.78 -1.41
C LEU A 26 -4.44 -2.96 -1.49
N ILE A 27 -5.28 -3.17 -2.50
CA ILE A 27 -6.56 -2.48 -2.63
C ILE A 27 -7.52 -2.94 -1.53
N VAL A 28 -7.66 -4.25 -1.34
CA VAL A 28 -8.55 -4.82 -0.31
C VAL A 28 -8.09 -4.39 1.08
N LEU A 29 -6.80 -4.48 1.37
CA LEU A 29 -6.21 -4.03 2.64
C LEU A 29 -6.44 -2.54 2.85
N GLY A 30 -6.19 -1.71 1.83
CA GLY A 30 -6.40 -0.26 1.93
C GLY A 30 -7.87 0.09 2.19
N ALA A 31 -8.80 -0.57 1.50
CA ALA A 31 -10.24 -0.39 1.73
C ALA A 31 -10.67 -0.87 3.13
N PHE A 32 -10.17 -2.03 3.58
CA PHE A 32 -10.44 -2.56 4.91
C PHE A 32 -9.91 -1.63 6.01
N MET A 33 -8.69 -1.11 5.86
CA MET A 33 -8.16 -0.10 6.79
C MET A 33 -9.08 1.11 6.88
N ILE A 34 -9.46 1.70 5.75
CA ILE A 34 -10.36 2.86 5.76
C ILE A 34 -11.67 2.53 6.47
N PHE A 35 -12.28 1.37 6.18
CA PHE A 35 -13.53 0.94 6.79
C PHE A 35 -13.42 0.83 8.32
N GLU A 36 -12.45 0.08 8.84
CA GLU A 36 -12.29 -0.14 10.28
C GLU A 36 -12.00 1.16 11.03
N TRP A 37 -11.11 2.01 10.49
CA TRP A 37 -10.72 3.25 11.16
C TRP A 37 -11.83 4.32 11.13
N VAL A 38 -12.60 4.39 10.04
CA VAL A 38 -13.80 5.24 9.99
C VAL A 38 -14.87 4.71 10.95
N ASN A 39 -15.10 3.40 10.98
CA ASN A 39 -16.05 2.79 11.90
C ASN A 39 -15.66 3.03 13.36
N LEU A 40 -14.37 2.90 13.71
CA LEU A 40 -13.86 3.27 15.03
C LEU A 40 -14.18 4.74 15.33
N GLY A 41 -13.92 5.65 14.39
CA GLY A 41 -14.21 7.07 14.53
C GLY A 41 -15.66 7.39 14.94
N PHE A 42 -16.62 6.66 14.38
CA PHE A 42 -18.04 6.79 14.75
C PHE A 42 -18.43 6.06 16.04
N ASN A 43 -17.62 5.09 16.47
CA ASN A 43 -17.88 4.25 17.65
C ASN A 43 -16.91 4.56 18.81
N LEU A 44 -16.33 5.76 18.87
CA LEU A 44 -15.61 6.18 20.07
C LEU A 44 -16.60 6.30 21.23
N ALA A 45 -16.24 5.69 22.37
CA ALA A 45 -17.04 5.81 23.58
C ALA A 45 -16.93 7.22 24.18
N ASP A 46 -18.04 7.68 24.76
CA ASP A 46 -18.09 8.93 25.49
C ASP A 46 -17.53 8.78 26.91
N GLY A 47 -17.16 9.91 27.52
CA GLY A 47 -16.72 9.96 28.92
C GLY A 47 -15.22 9.74 29.16
N HIS A 48 -14.39 9.86 28.12
CA HIS A 48 -12.93 9.74 28.25
C HIS A 48 -12.23 11.11 28.38
N PRO A 49 -10.96 11.15 28.85
CA PRO A 49 -10.16 12.37 28.85
C PRO A 49 -9.90 12.91 27.43
N THR A 50 -9.69 14.22 27.27
CA THR A 50 -9.37 14.83 25.95
C THR A 50 -8.21 14.15 25.23
N SER A 51 -7.18 13.73 25.96
CA SER A 51 -6.02 13.02 25.39
C SER A 51 -6.40 11.72 24.68
N PHE A 52 -7.42 11.00 25.16
CA PHE A 52 -7.94 9.80 24.51
C PHE A 52 -8.45 10.14 23.09
N TYR A 53 -9.28 11.17 22.97
CA TYR A 53 -9.85 11.59 21.68
C TYR A 53 -8.79 12.13 20.73
N VAL A 54 -7.79 12.86 21.23
CA VAL A 54 -6.69 13.37 20.39
C VAL A 54 -5.87 12.23 19.81
N VAL A 55 -5.47 11.26 20.63
CA VAL A 55 -4.66 10.11 20.17
C VAL A 55 -5.43 9.28 19.15
N HIS A 56 -6.68 8.92 19.46
CA HIS A 56 -7.49 8.13 18.54
C HIS A 56 -7.81 8.89 17.25
N GLY A 57 -8.12 10.19 17.35
CA GLY A 57 -8.33 11.05 16.18
C GLY A 57 -7.12 11.06 15.24
N VAL A 58 -5.91 11.22 15.77
CA VAL A 58 -4.67 11.15 14.98
C VAL A 58 -4.48 9.78 14.36
N LEU A 59 -4.68 8.70 15.13
CA LEU A 59 -4.55 7.33 14.63
C LEU A 59 -5.53 7.06 13.47
N ILE A 60 -6.79 7.49 13.60
CA ILE A 60 -7.80 7.35 12.56
C ILE A 60 -7.36 8.09 11.29
N VAL A 61 -7.01 9.38 11.39
CA VAL A 61 -6.64 10.21 10.23
C VAL A 61 -5.44 9.62 9.50
N VAL A 62 -4.36 9.27 10.23
CA VAL A 62 -3.15 8.71 9.63
C VAL A 62 -3.45 7.38 8.94
N ASN A 63 -4.20 6.49 9.57
CA ASN A 63 -4.49 5.18 8.97
C ASN A 63 -5.43 5.27 7.77
N VAL A 64 -6.40 6.18 7.76
CA VAL A 64 -7.25 6.43 6.59
C VAL A 64 -6.40 6.92 5.41
N ILE A 65 -5.45 7.85 5.66
CA ILE A 65 -4.52 8.32 4.65
C ILE A 65 -3.64 7.17 4.14
N LEU A 66 -3.08 6.36 5.02
CA LEU A 66 -2.27 5.19 4.64
C LEU A 66 -3.08 4.19 3.81
N GLY A 67 -4.31 3.86 4.24
CA GLY A 67 -5.21 2.99 3.51
C GLY A 67 -5.52 3.51 2.10
N ALA A 68 -5.75 4.82 1.97
CA ALA A 68 -5.96 5.46 0.67
C ALA A 68 -4.72 5.38 -0.23
N VAL A 69 -3.53 5.63 0.32
CA VAL A 69 -2.26 5.51 -0.42
C VAL A 69 -2.05 4.08 -0.90
N LEU A 70 -2.24 3.07 -0.04
CA LEU A 70 -2.12 1.65 -0.40
C LEU A 70 -3.09 1.26 -1.51
N ALA A 71 -4.36 1.69 -1.40
CA ALA A 71 -5.36 1.43 -2.42
C ALA A 71 -4.99 2.08 -3.76
N VAL A 72 -4.49 3.32 -3.76
CA VAL A 72 -4.02 4.00 -4.96
C VAL A 72 -2.81 3.28 -5.59
N ILE A 73 -1.85 2.83 -4.79
CA ILE A 73 -0.69 2.07 -5.28
C ILE A 73 -1.15 0.76 -5.94
N GLY A 74 -2.00 -0.02 -5.26
CA GLY A 74 -2.54 -1.26 -5.81
C GLY A 74 -3.33 -1.02 -7.10
N TRP A 75 -4.13 0.05 -7.15
CA TRP A 75 -4.89 0.43 -8.35
C TRP A 75 -4.00 0.81 -9.53
N ARG A 76 -2.90 1.53 -9.28
CA ARG A 76 -1.91 1.87 -10.31
C ARG A 76 -1.19 0.62 -10.82
N ALA A 77 -0.81 -0.30 -9.93
CA ALA A 77 -0.18 -1.56 -10.32
C ALA A 77 -1.10 -2.41 -11.22
N LEU A 78 -2.40 -2.53 -10.89
CA LEU A 78 -3.36 -3.24 -11.73
C LEU A 78 -3.54 -2.64 -13.12
N ARG A 79 -3.55 -1.30 -13.22
CA ARG A 79 -3.63 -0.61 -14.53
C ARG A 79 -2.38 -0.82 -15.36
N GLY A 80 -1.19 -0.83 -14.75
CA GLY A 80 0.06 -1.14 -15.42
C GLY A 80 0.09 -2.56 -15.99
N SER A 81 -0.31 -3.57 -15.21
CA SER A 81 -0.34 -4.97 -15.68
C SER A 81 -1.27 -5.20 -16.87
N ARG A 82 -2.46 -4.58 -16.88
CA ARG A 82 -3.43 -4.72 -17.99
C ARG A 82 -2.90 -4.21 -19.34
N VAL A 83 -2.01 -3.22 -19.31
CA VAL A 83 -1.40 -2.66 -20.53
C VAL A 83 -0.36 -3.62 -21.10
N THR A 84 0.44 -4.26 -20.24
CA THR A 84 1.43 -5.26 -20.66
C THR A 84 0.77 -6.50 -21.25
N ASP A 85 -0.28 -7.02 -20.59
CA ASP A 85 -1.02 -8.20 -21.08
C ASP A 85 -1.65 -7.95 -22.47
N ARG A 86 -2.23 -6.75 -22.70
CA ARG A 86 -2.78 -6.38 -24.02
C ARG A 86 -1.73 -6.28 -25.12
N ARG A 87 -0.54 -5.77 -24.81
CA ARG A 87 0.56 -5.66 -25.78
C ARG A 87 1.10 -7.03 -26.17
N ALA A 88 1.19 -7.95 -25.22
CA ALA A 88 1.59 -9.33 -25.49
C ALA A 88 0.56 -10.10 -26.35
N ALA A 89 -0.73 -9.76 -26.26
CA ALA A 89 -1.78 -10.40 -27.06
C ALA A 89 -1.96 -9.82 -28.48
N ALA A 90 -1.27 -8.73 -28.82
CA ALA A 90 -1.43 -8.00 -30.08
C ALA A 90 -0.22 -8.09 -31.04
N GLY A 91 0.85 -8.80 -30.64
CA GLY A 91 2.01 -9.11 -31.48
C GLY A 91 2.13 -10.62 -31.66
#